data_AF-A0A428VV03-F1
#
_entry.id   AF-A0A428VV03-F1
#
_cell.length_a   1.000
_cell.length_b   1.000
_cell.length_c   1.000
_cell.angle_alpha   90.00
_cell.angle_beta   90.00
_cell.angle_gamma   90.00
#
_symmetry.space_group_name_H-M   'P 1'
#
loop_
_entity.id
_entity.type
_entity.pdbx_description
1 polymer ?
#
loop_
_entity_poly.entity_id
_entity_poly.type
_entity_poly.pdbx_seq_one_letter_code
_entity_poly.pdbx_strand_id
1 'polypeptide(L)'
;FDCSGYTMYVYKKAVGKKLPHKANSQQKYGKAVSKGNKKAGDLLVFRSGSYGTHVGIYAGGGYMWASPRAGKTVQKQKVYSNSYVVRRLVSA
;
A
#
# COMPACT_ATOMS: atom_id res chain seq x y z
N PHE A 1 3.47 9.62 -10.58
CA PHE A 1 2.59 9.22 -9.46
C PHE A 1 3.28 9.52 -8.14
N ASP A 2 2.56 10.12 -7.19
CA ASP A 2 2.89 9.99 -5.77
C ASP A 2 2.53 8.58 -5.26
N CYS A 3 2.95 8.21 -4.05
CA CYS A 3 2.72 6.86 -3.52
C CYS A 3 1.22 6.55 -3.38
N SER A 4 0.41 7.49 -2.87
CA SER A 4 -1.03 7.35 -2.72
C SER A 4 -1.81 7.37 -4.04
N GLY A 5 -1.41 8.20 -5.01
CA GLY A 5 -2.04 8.22 -6.33
C GLY A 5 -1.75 6.96 -7.14
N TYR A 6 -0.56 6.38 -6.99
CA TYR A 6 -0.26 5.06 -7.57
C TYR A 6 -1.20 3.99 -7.04
N THR A 7 -1.31 3.84 -5.71
CA THR A 7 -2.16 2.82 -5.12
C THR A 7 -3.63 3.06 -5.43
N MET A 8 -4.09 4.32 -5.44
CA MET A 8 -5.43 4.69 -5.86
C MET A 8 -5.73 4.28 -7.31
N TYR A 9 -4.80 4.56 -8.23
CA TYR A 9 -4.95 4.20 -9.63
C TYR A 9 -5.02 2.68 -9.82
N VAL A 10 -4.11 1.93 -9.21
CA VAL A 10 -4.08 0.46 -9.31
C VAL A 10 -5.36 -0.14 -8.75
N TYR A 11 -5.80 0.27 -7.55
CA TYR A 11 -7.02 -0.26 -6.96
C TYR A 11 -8.28 0.10 -7.76
N LYS A 12 -8.34 1.31 -8.33
CA LYS A 12 -9.46 1.71 -9.20
C LYS A 12 -9.48 0.87 -10.48
N LYS A 13 -8.33 0.62 -11.09
CA LYS A 13 -8.22 -0.11 -12.37
C LYS A 13 -8.34 -1.62 -12.22
N ALA A 14 -7.72 -2.21 -11.21
CA ALA A 14 -7.66 -3.66 -11.05
C ALA A 14 -8.89 -4.24 -10.34
N VAL A 15 -9.47 -3.51 -9.38
CA VAL A 15 -10.54 -4.04 -8.51
C VAL A 15 -11.73 -3.09 -8.33
N GLY A 16 -11.77 -1.97 -9.06
CA GLY A 16 -12.87 -1.00 -9.00
C GLY A 16 -13.01 -0.26 -7.66
N LYS A 17 -12.08 -0.43 -6.71
CA LYS A 17 -12.16 0.20 -5.38
C LYS A 17 -11.57 1.60 -5.41
N LYS A 18 -12.30 2.56 -4.84
CA LYS A 18 -11.81 3.94 -4.66
C LYS A 18 -11.02 4.03 -3.36
N LEU A 19 -9.77 4.48 -3.47
CA LEU A 19 -8.92 4.82 -2.32
C LEU A 19 -8.82 6.33 -2.19
N PRO A 20 -8.68 6.87 -0.96
CA PRO A 20 -8.34 8.27 -0.78
C PRO A 20 -6.91 8.55 -1.27
N HIS A 21 -6.68 9.75 -1.82
CA HIS A 21 -5.38 10.22 -2.34
C HIS A 21 -4.39 10.66 -1.23
N LYS A 22 -4.40 9.96 -0.09
CA LYS A 22 -3.49 10.20 1.05
C LYS A 22 -3.16 8.89 1.76
N ALA A 23 -1.88 8.54 1.89
CA ALA A 23 -1.42 7.32 2.57
C ALA A 23 -1.98 7.21 3.99
N ASN A 24 -1.99 8.32 4.74
CA ASN A 24 -2.58 8.39 6.08
C ASN A 24 -4.06 7.99 6.14
N SER A 25 -4.85 8.30 5.10
CA SER A 25 -6.26 7.89 5.02
C SER A 25 -6.40 6.43 4.57
N GLN A 26 -5.55 5.97 3.65
CA GLN A 26 -5.54 4.58 3.18
C GLN A 26 -5.24 3.59 4.32
N GLN A 27 -4.50 4.01 5.35
CA GLN A 27 -4.23 3.20 6.53
C GLN A 27 -5.48 2.80 7.33
N LYS A 28 -6.63 3.46 7.13
CA LYS A 28 -7.90 3.13 7.80
C LYS A 28 -8.88 2.41 6.87
N TYR A 29 -8.51 2.19 5.62
CA TYR A 29 -9.41 1.65 4.60
C TYR A 29 -9.28 0.14 4.47
N GLY A 30 -10.41 -0.55 4.24
CA GLY A 30 -10.45 -2.02 4.17
C GLY A 30 -10.23 -2.71 5.52
N LYS A 31 -9.99 -4.03 5.46
CA LYS A 31 -9.81 -4.88 6.64
C LYS A 31 -8.36 -4.83 7.13
N ALA A 32 -8.17 -4.70 8.45
CA ALA A 32 -6.85 -4.86 9.07
C ALA A 32 -6.41 -6.32 8.97
N VAL A 33 -5.16 -6.55 8.55
CA VAL A 33 -4.58 -7.88 8.47
C VAL A 33 -3.29 -7.92 9.29
N SER A 34 -3.04 -9.03 9.98
CA SER A 34 -1.76 -9.22 10.66
C SER A 34 -0.63 -9.35 9.63
N LYS A 35 0.58 -8.91 9.99
CA LYS A 35 1.73 -8.97 9.06
C LYS A 35 2.10 -10.38 8.61
N GLY A 36 1.78 -11.40 9.42
CA GLY A 36 1.96 -12.81 9.06
C GLY A 36 0.97 -13.28 7.99
N ASN A 37 -0.24 -12.70 7.95
CA ASN A 37 -1.31 -13.09 7.04
C ASN A 37 -1.41 -12.22 5.78
N LYS A 38 -0.40 -11.38 5.53
CA LYS A 38 -0.35 -10.51 4.35
C LYS A 38 -0.25 -11.34 3.07
N LYS A 39 -1.05 -11.00 2.07
CA LYS A 39 -1.12 -11.66 0.75
C LYS A 39 -0.81 -10.65 -0.34
N ALA A 40 -0.30 -11.13 -1.47
CA ALA A 40 -0.04 -10.26 -2.62
C ALA A 40 -1.33 -9.48 -2.96
N GLY A 41 -1.18 -8.19 -3.23
CA GLY A 41 -2.30 -7.25 -3.40
C GLY A 41 -2.64 -6.44 -2.15
N ASP A 42 -2.28 -6.88 -0.94
CA ASP A 42 -2.53 -6.09 0.28
C ASP A 42 -1.77 -4.75 0.26
N LEU A 43 -2.38 -3.69 0.79
CA LEU A 43 -1.70 -2.41 0.99
C LEU A 43 -0.78 -2.49 2.21
N LEU A 44 0.46 -2.07 2.02
CA LEU A 44 1.42 -1.81 3.08
C LEU A 44 1.49 -0.32 3.30
N VAL A 45 0.98 0.15 4.43
CA VAL A 45 1.04 1.57 4.82
C VAL A 45 2.09 1.75 5.89
N PHE A 46 3.20 2.39 5.53
CA PHE A 46 4.28 2.71 6.45
C PHE A 46 3.91 3.89 7.32
N ARG A 47 4.34 3.83 8.58
CA ARG A 47 3.96 4.79 9.61
C ARG A 47 5.17 5.38 10.30
N SER A 48 5.07 6.68 10.61
CA SER A 48 5.87 7.33 11.63
C SER A 48 4.94 7.63 12.80
N GLY A 49 5.08 6.89 13.90
CA GLY A 49 4.11 6.90 15.00
C GLY A 49 2.72 6.48 14.53
N SER A 50 1.73 7.36 14.72
CA SER A 50 0.35 7.11 14.30
C SER A 50 0.06 7.53 12.85
N TYR A 51 0.96 8.27 12.20
CA TYR A 51 0.74 8.90 10.89
C TYR A 51 1.27 8.05 9.73
N GLY A 52 0.46 7.88 8.67
CA GLY A 52 0.86 7.14 7.46
C GLY A 52 1.68 7.99 6.51
N THR A 53 2.96 7.66 6.34
CA THR A 53 3.95 8.45 5.58
C THR A 53 4.19 7.91 4.17
N HIS A 54 4.02 6.61 3.95
CA HIS A 54 4.25 5.98 2.65
C HIS A 54 3.30 4.79 2.44
N VAL A 55 3.04 4.44 1.19
CA VAL A 55 2.17 3.31 0.85
C VAL A 55 2.65 2.57 -0.39
N GLY A 56 2.56 1.24 -0.34
CA GLY A 56 2.83 0.34 -1.44
C GLY A 56 1.87 -0.85 -1.46
N ILE A 57 1.93 -1.65 -2.52
CA ILE A 57 1.13 -2.86 -2.70
C ILE A 57 2.07 -4.06 -2.52
N TYR A 58 1.73 -4.96 -1.61
CA TYR A 58 2.54 -6.15 -1.36
C TYR A 58 2.58 -7.05 -2.60
N ALA A 59 3.79 -7.42 -3.01
CA ALA A 59 4.05 -8.23 -4.21
C ALA A 59 4.30 -9.71 -3.88
N GLY A 60 4.30 -10.09 -2.59
CA GLY A 60 4.72 -11.42 -2.15
C GLY A 60 6.24 -11.51 -1.89
N GLY A 61 6.66 -12.57 -1.19
CA GLY A 61 8.09 -12.87 -0.95
C GLY A 61 8.90 -11.76 -0.28
N GLY A 62 8.27 -10.88 0.51
CA GLY A 62 8.96 -9.74 1.14
C GLY A 62 9.18 -8.51 0.24
N TYR A 63 8.53 -8.47 -0.93
CA TYR A 63 8.60 -7.36 -1.87
C TYR A 63 7.30 -6.55 -1.92
N MET A 64 7.38 -5.32 -2.40
CA MET A 64 6.26 -4.45 -2.67
C MET A 64 6.45 -3.64 -3.95
N TRP A 65 5.34 -3.27 -4.58
CA TRP A 65 5.27 -2.24 -5.61
C TRP A 65 4.97 -0.90 -4.96
N ALA A 66 5.86 0.07 -5.14
CA ALA A 66 5.64 1.41 -4.62
C ALA A 66 6.21 2.47 -5.58
N SER A 67 5.57 3.65 -5.57
CA SER A 67 6.09 4.84 -6.25
C SER A 67 6.80 5.72 -5.20
N PRO A 68 8.13 5.83 -5.22
CA PRO A 68 8.87 6.54 -4.17
C PRO A 68 8.62 8.05 -4.17
N ARG A 69 8.35 8.67 -5.33
CA ARG A 69 8.01 10.12 -5.46
C ARG A 69 7.46 10.43 -6.86
N ALA A 70 6.83 11.59 -7.01
CA ALA A 70 6.42 12.11 -8.32
C ALA A 70 7.63 12.13 -9.30
N GLY A 71 7.42 11.66 -10.53
CA GLY A 71 8.46 11.59 -11.57
C GLY A 71 9.33 10.33 -11.60
N LYS A 72 9.30 9.46 -10.58
CA LYS A 72 9.96 8.14 -10.66
C LYS A 72 8.98 7.04 -11.06
N THR A 73 9.47 6.07 -11.84
CA THR A 73 8.70 4.90 -12.27
C THR A 73 8.35 4.02 -11.08
N VAL A 74 7.17 3.40 -11.14
CA VAL A 74 6.76 2.35 -10.20
C VAL A 74 7.79 1.23 -10.25
N GLN A 75 8.27 0.79 -9.08
CA GLN A 75 9.28 -0.25 -9.00
C GLN A 75 8.96 -1.29 -7.93
N LYS A 76 9.35 -2.53 -8.21
CA LYS A 76 9.37 -3.61 -7.21
C LYS A 76 10.59 -3.41 -6.32
N GLN A 77 10.36 -3.31 -5.03
CA GLN A 77 11.42 -3.11 -4.04
C GLN A 77 11.18 -3.99 -2.81
N LYS A 78 12.22 -4.25 -2.04
CA LYS A 78 12.09 -4.96 -0.76
C LYS A 78 11.31 -4.11 0.23
N VAL A 79 10.50 -4.77 1.07
CA VAL A 79 9.90 -4.12 2.24
C VAL A 79 11.03 -3.73 3.19
N TYR A 80 11.32 -2.44 3.29
CA TYR A 80 12.54 -1.92 3.93
C TYR A 80 12.37 -1.62 5.43
N SER A 81 11.16 -1.68 5.97
CA SER A 81 10.87 -1.36 7.36
C SER A 81 9.80 -2.30 7.90
N ASN A 82 9.81 -2.56 9.21
CA ASN A 82 8.73 -3.26 9.90
C ASN A 82 7.68 -2.28 10.47
N SER A 83 7.85 -0.98 10.34
CA SER A 83 6.90 0.04 10.82
C SER A 83 5.80 0.30 9.79
N TYR A 84 4.97 -0.71 9.53
CA TYR A 84 3.82 -0.62 8.63
C TYR A 84 2.61 -1.39 9.16
N VAL A 85 1.44 -1.03 8.66
CA VAL A 85 0.19 -1.78 8.82
C VAL A 85 -0.24 -2.39 7.49
N VAL A 86 -0.95 -3.51 7.55
CA VAL A 86 -1.46 -4.21 6.37
C VAL A 86 -2.96 -3.99 6.24
N ARG A 87 -3.40 -3.58 5.05
CA ARG A 87 -4.81 -3.37 4.74
C ARG A 87 -5.23 -4.17 3.51
N ARG A 88 -6.27 -4.97 3.68
CA ARG A 88 -6.87 -5.76 2.59
C ARG A 88 -8.17 -5.13 2.15
N LEU A 89 -8.23 -4.77 0.88
CA LEU A 89 -9.42 -4.16 0.26
C LEU A 89 -10.11 -5.09 -0.74
N VAL A 90 -9.45 -6.18 -1.10
CA VAL A 90 -9.97 -7.22 -1.97
C VAL A 90 -10.16 -8.45 -1.09
N SER A 91 -11.41 -8.79 -0.81
CA SER A 91 -11.77 -10.15 -0.39
C SER A 91 -11.88 -10.97 -1.67
N ALA A 92 -10.86 -11.79 -1.94
CA ALA A 92 -11.09 -12.99 -2.73
C ALA A 92 -11.93 -13.96 -1.88
#